data_AF-A0A2U1KR95-F1
#
_entry.id   AF-A0A2U1KR95-F1
#
_cell.length_a   1.000
_cell.length_b   1.000
_cell.length_c   1.000
_cell.angle_alpha   90.00
_cell.angle_beta   90.00
_cell.angle_gamma   90.00
#
_symmetry.space_group_name_H-M   'P 1'
#
loop_
_entity.id
_entity.type
_entity.pdbx_description
1 polymer ?
#
loop_
_entity_poly.entity_id
_entity_poly.type
_entity_poly.pdbx_seq_one_letter_code
_entity_poly.pdbx_strand_id
1 'polypeptide(L)' 'MTSDSWSHSSTNRIILHWNGNERYAYIDKSPSLRSASAPYSVTAKGIRNSCSNTKRTKIM' A
#
# COMPACT_ATOMS: atom_id res chain seq x y z
N MET A 1 -3.90 -6.34 -25.45
CA MET A 1 -2.69 -5.54 -25.19
C MET A 1 -3.11 -4.12 -24.83
N THR A 2 -3.62 -3.90 -23.61
CA THR A 2 -4.17 -2.59 -23.18
C THR A 2 -4.03 -2.48 -21.67
N SER A 3 -2.79 -2.54 -21.17
CA SER A 3 -2.48 -2.36 -19.73
C SER A 3 -1.68 -1.09 -19.45
N ASP A 4 -1.42 -0.26 -20.46
CA ASP A 4 -0.53 0.90 -20.34
C ASP A 4 -1.29 2.24 -20.20
N SER A 5 -2.54 2.34 -20.69
CA SER A 5 -3.26 3.62 -20.71
C SER A 5 -3.71 4.11 -19.33
N TRP A 6 -4.00 3.23 -18.38
CA TRP A 6 -4.27 3.63 -16.98
C TRP A 6 -3.00 3.93 -16.21
N SER A 7 -1.84 3.55 -16.77
CA SER A 7 -0.58 3.83 -16.14
C SER A 7 -0.24 5.31 -16.19
N HIS A 8 -0.43 5.99 -17.32
CA HIS A 8 0.02 7.39 -17.40
C HIS A 8 -0.77 8.34 -16.47
N SER A 9 -2.03 8.02 -16.14
CA SER A 9 -2.88 8.95 -15.36
C SER A 9 -2.69 8.87 -13.84
N SER A 10 -2.12 7.79 -13.29
CA SER A 10 -1.95 7.62 -11.84
C SER A 10 -0.62 8.18 -11.35
N THR A 11 -0.66 9.20 -10.49
CA THR A 11 0.53 9.75 -9.82
C THR A 11 1.10 8.81 -8.75
N ASN A 12 0.24 8.01 -8.10
CA ASN A 12 0.65 7.01 -7.11
C ASN A 12 0.05 5.66 -7.43
N ARG A 13 0.84 4.59 -7.31
CA ARG A 13 0.40 3.21 -7.47
C ARG A 13 0.65 2.41 -6.22
N ILE A 14 -0.39 1.72 -5.78
CA ILE A 14 -0.33 0.81 -4.65
C ILE A 14 -0.78 -0.57 -5.13
N ILE A 15 0.09 -1.56 -4.98
CA ILE A 15 -0.20 -2.97 -5.21
C ILE A 15 -0.76 -3.53 -3.91
N LEU A 16 -2.00 -3.99 -3.94
CA LEU A 16 -2.61 -4.69 -2.82
C LEU A 16 -2.43 -6.19 -3.04
N HIS A 17 -1.79 -6.88 -2.10
CA HIS A 17 -1.60 -8.31 -2.17
C HIS A 17 -1.91 -8.97 -0.82
N TRP A 18 -2.23 -10.26 -0.89
CA TRP A 18 -2.41 -11.10 0.29
C TRP A 18 -1.05 -11.71 0.65
N ASN A 19 -0.68 -11.62 1.92
CA ASN A 19 0.48 -12.32 2.47
C ASN A 19 -0.02 -13.30 3.54
N GLY A 20 -0.40 -14.49 3.09
CA GLY A 20 -1.11 -15.46 3.93
C GLY A 20 -2.49 -14.93 4.35
N ASN A 21 -2.72 -14.82 5.66
CA ASN A 21 -3.98 -14.33 6.24
C ASN A 21 -4.02 -12.80 6.43
N GLU A 22 -2.92 -12.10 6.13
CA GLU A 22 -2.80 -10.65 6.30
C GLU A 22 -2.82 -9.95 4.94
N ARG A 23 -3.37 -8.72 4.91
CA ARG A 23 -3.39 -7.90 3.69
C ARG A 23 -2.26 -6.89 3.73
N TYR A 24 -1.54 -6.77 2.62
CA TYR A 24 -0.41 -5.88 2.46
C TYR A 24 -0.64 -4.94 1.29
N ALA A 25 -0.24 -3.69 1.47
CA ALA A 25 -0.25 -2.65 0.47
C ALA A 25 1.19 -2.22 0.18
N TYR A 26 1.62 -2.29 -1.07
CA TYR A 26 2.98 -1.95 -1.51
C TYR A 26 2.96 -0.77 -2.48
N ILE A 27 3.77 0.25 -2.24
CA ILE A 27 3.90 1.40 -3.14
C ILE A 27 4.85 1.03 -4.29
N ASP A 28 4.32 0.95 -5.51
CA ASP A 28 5.07 0.57 -6.72
C ASP A 28 5.68 1.79 -7.42
N LYS A 29 4.88 2.82 -7.70
CA LYS A 29 5.36 4.09 -8.26
C LYS A 29 4.77 5.27 -7.48
N SER A 30 5.64 6.14 -7.00
CA SER A 30 5.27 7.44 -6.45
C SER A 30 6.40 8.44 -6.72
N PRO A 31 6.09 9.68 -7.15
CA PRO A 31 7.10 10.72 -7.33
C PRO A 31 7.62 11.28 -6.00
N SER A 32 6.92 11.05 -4.88
CA SER A 32 7.26 11.62 -3.57
C SER A 32 7.54 10.58 -2.47
N LEU A 33 7.11 9.34 -2.66
CA LEU A 33 7.27 8.26 -1.67
C LEU A 33 8.16 7.15 -2.22
N ARG A 34 9.06 6.66 -1.37
CA ARG A 34 9.86 5.47 -1.67
C ARG A 34 8.97 4.23 -1.64
N SER A 35 9.34 3.22 -2.41
CA SER A 35 8.68 1.92 -2.40
C SER A 35 8.72 1.33 -0.99
N ALA A 36 7.53 1.08 -0.43
CA ALA A 36 7.36 0.59 0.92
C ALA A 36 6.11 -0.28 0.99
N SER A 37 6.13 -1.30 1.85
CA SER A 37 4.97 -2.13 2.17
C SER A 37 4.40 -1.76 3.55
N ALA A 38 3.08 -1.74 3.63
CA ALA A 38 2.34 -1.51 4.86
C ALA A 38 1.22 -2.56 5.01
N PRO A 39 1.16 -3.27 6.14
CA PRO A 39 0.05 -4.17 6.43
C PRO A 39 -1.21 -3.40 6.80
N TYR A 40 -2.37 -3.93 6.41
CA TYR A 40 -3.68 -3.35 6.71
C TYR A 40 -4.73 -4.44 6.99
N SER A 41 -5.79 -4.07 7.69
CA SER A 41 -6.92 -4.95 7.99
C SER A 41 -8.21 -4.35 7.44
N VAL A 42 -9.00 -5.14 6.71
CA VAL A 42 -10.36 -4.71 6.31
C VAL A 42 -11.34 -5.28 7.32
N THR A 43 -12.00 -4.38 8.02
CA THR A 43 -13.05 -4.67 9.01
C THR A 43 -14.42 -4.34 8.41
N ALA A 44 -15.51 -4.76 9.05
CA ALA A 44 -16.86 -4.34 8.66
C ALA A 44 -17.06 -2.80 8.69
N LYS A 45 -16.19 -2.08 9.41
CA LYS A 45 -16.16 -0.61 9.49
C LYS A 45 -15.17 0.04 8.50
N GLY A 46 -14.64 -0.73 7.55
CA GLY A 46 -13.67 -0.27 6.54
C GLY A 46 -12.22 -0.67 6.83
N ILE A 47 -11.28 0.00 6.13
CA ILE A 47 -9.84 -0.26 6.19
C ILE A 47 -9.25 0.36 7.46
N ARG A 48 -8.48 -0.43 8.22
CA ARG A 48 -7.79 -0.05 9.43
C ARG A 48 -6.32 -0.46 9.36
N ASN A 49 -5.51 0.13 10.24
CA ASN A 49 -4.16 -0.37 10.47
C ASN A 49 -4.24 -1.82 10.95
N SER A 50 -3.38 -2.69 10.41
CA SER A 50 -3.14 -3.96 11.09
C SER A 50 -2.49 -3.62 12.43
N CYS A 51 -3.00 -4.15 13.54
CA CYS A 51 -2.47 -3.89 14.88
C CYS A 51 -1.04 -4.45 15.14
N SER A 52 -0.24 -4.68 14.09
CA SER A 52 1.18 -4.95 14.26
C SER A 52 1.90 -3.64 14.54
N ASN A 53 2.32 -3.51 15.80
CA ASN A 53 3.01 -2.38 16.41
C ASN A 53 4.36 -2.09 15.72
N THR A 54 4.37 -1.58 14.49
CA THR A 54 5.60 -1.09 13.87
C THR A 54 5.63 0.42 14.02
N LYS A 55 6.24 0.85 15.14
CA LYS A 55 6.55 2.25 15.45
C LYS A 55 7.10 2.92 14.19
N ARG A 56 6.33 3.82 13.58
CA ARG A 56 6.80 4.73 12.53
C ARG A 56 7.83 5.63 13.20
N THR A 57 9.11 5.28 13.11
CA THR A 57 10.21 6.14 13.51
C THR A 57 10.15 7.38 12.61
N LYS A 58 9.72 8.48 13.22
CA LYS A 58 9.86 9.83 12.68
C LYS A 58 11.36 10.11 12.60
N ILE A 59 11.94 9.96 11.41
CA ILE A 59 13.30 10.46 11.16
C ILE A 59 13.16 11.98 11.04
N MET A 60 13.84 12.68 11.94
CA MET A 60 13.97 14.15 11.98
C MET A 60 14.87 14.64 10.86
#